data_AF-A0A848XQD6-F1
#
_entry.id   AF-A0A848XQD6-F1
#
_cell.length_a   1.000
_cell.length_b   1.000
_cell.length_c   1.000
_cell.angle_alpha   90.00
_cell.angle_beta   90.00
_cell.angle_gamma   90.00
#
_symmetry.space_group_name_H-M   'P 1'
#
loop_
_entity.id
_entity.type
_entity.pdbx_description
1 polymer ?
#
loop_
_entity_poly.entity_id
_entity_poly.type
_entity_poly.pdbx_seq_one_letter_code
_entity_poly.pdbx_strand_id
1 'polypeptide(L)'
;METRQGSARRRGVGRLVRWAVTFGLLAVLAAVVDLGELTAVLRTTDPAWFGVVLAVILFDRIVMAGKWLPLLRVQAPDASFLQALKAYFASNFAGFFLPASIGGDVLRSVG
;
A
#
# COMPACT_ATOMS: atom_id res chain seq x y z
N MET A 1 7.97 -37.20 -10.10
CA MET A 1 7.37 -36.54 -8.90
C MET A 1 8.16 -35.26 -8.56
N GLU A 2 8.24 -34.26 -9.46
CA GLU A 2 9.26 -33.20 -9.33
C GLU A 2 8.82 -31.76 -9.69
N THR A 3 7.52 -31.45 -9.71
CA THR A 3 7.03 -30.13 -10.17
C THR A 3 6.54 -29.18 -9.08
N ARG A 4 6.62 -29.53 -7.78
CA ARG A 4 6.09 -28.67 -6.69
C ARG A 4 7.10 -27.72 -6.03
N GLN A 5 8.42 -27.92 -6.16
CA GLN A 5 9.43 -27.15 -5.41
C GLN A 5 9.73 -25.74 -5.96
N GLY A 6 9.57 -25.50 -7.27
CA GLY A 6 9.88 -24.20 -7.88
C GLY A 6 8.95 -23.06 -7.47
N SER A 7 7.69 -23.36 -7.12
CA SER A 7 6.68 -22.35 -6.77
C SER A 7 6.85 -21.80 -5.34
N ALA A 8 7.26 -22.64 -4.37
CA ALA A 8 7.43 -22.24 -2.98
C ALA A 8 8.64 -21.31 -2.80
N ARG A 9 9.76 -21.61 -3.48
CA ARG A 9 10.99 -20.81 -3.44
C ARG A 9 10.80 -19.43 -4.08
N ARG A 10 10.10 -19.35 -5.22
CA ARG A 10 9.72 -18.07 -5.86
C ARG A 10 8.82 -17.20 -4.99
N ARG A 11 7.85 -17.79 -4.28
CA ARG A 11 6.97 -17.08 -3.32
C ARG A 11 7.72 -16.58 -2.07
N GLY A 12 8.78 -17.29 -1.65
CA GLY A 12 9.65 -16.86 -0.55
C GLY A 12 10.46 -15.62 -0.92
N VAL A 13 11.08 -15.64 -2.10
CA VAL A 13 11.89 -14.51 -2.61
C VAL A 13 11.04 -13.26 -2.81
N GLY A 14 9.84 -13.39 -3.43
CA GLY A 14 8.96 -12.23 -3.63
C GLY A 14 8.51 -11.57 -2.32
N ARG A 15 8.24 -12.36 -1.27
CA ARG A 15 7.94 -11.82 0.07
C ARG A 15 9.14 -11.12 0.69
N LEU A 16 10.33 -11.71 0.58
CA LEU A 16 11.55 -11.13 1.13
C LEU A 16 11.90 -9.80 0.46
N VAL A 17 11.84 -9.75 -0.88
CA VAL A 17 12.03 -8.50 -1.64
C VAL A 17 11.00 -7.46 -1.23
N ARG A 18 9.72 -7.83 -1.10
CA ARG A 18 8.68 -6.89 -0.65
C ARG A 18 8.98 -6.32 0.73
N TRP A 19 9.39 -7.14 1.68
CA TRP A 19 9.78 -6.67 3.01
C TRP A 19 11.02 -5.78 2.95
N ALA A 20 12.05 -6.17 2.21
CA ALA A 20 13.27 -5.38 2.05
C ALA A 20 12.97 -3.99 1.46
N VAL A 21 12.15 -3.93 0.42
CA VAL A 21 11.72 -2.66 -0.19
C VAL A 21 10.89 -1.86 0.81
N THR A 22 9.92 -2.46 1.50
CA THR A 22 9.06 -1.76 2.46
C THR A 22 9.88 -1.16 3.60
N PHE A 23 10.74 -1.96 4.24
CA PHE A 23 11.60 -1.48 5.34
C PHE A 23 12.66 -0.50 4.87
N GLY A 24 13.24 -0.71 3.68
CA GLY A 24 14.19 0.23 3.09
C GLY A 24 13.56 1.60 2.84
N LEU A 25 12.36 1.65 2.28
CA LEU A 25 11.62 2.90 2.06
C LEU A 25 11.24 3.58 3.38
N LEU A 26 10.81 2.82 4.40
CA LEU A 26 10.54 3.37 5.73
C LEU A 26 11.80 3.93 6.39
N ALA A 27 12.94 3.27 6.23
CA ALA A 27 14.22 3.76 6.75
C ALA A 27 14.67 5.04 6.05
N VAL A 28 14.51 5.13 4.72
CA VAL A 28 14.78 6.36 3.97
C VAL A 28 13.86 7.49 4.44
N LEU A 29 12.56 7.21 4.60
CA LEU A 29 11.62 8.21 5.11
C LEU A 29 12.03 8.69 6.51
N ALA A 30 12.42 7.79 7.41
CA ALA A 30 12.88 8.12 8.76
C ALA A 30 14.21 8.89 8.76
N ALA A 31 15.05 8.73 7.74
CA ALA A 31 16.30 9.49 7.59
C ALA A 31 16.09 10.89 7.00
N VAL A 32 15.03 11.08 6.20
CA VAL A 32 14.68 12.36 5.57
C VAL A 32 13.79 13.23 6.46
N VAL A 33 12.92 12.60 7.25
CA VAL A 33 11.99 13.29 8.16
C VAL A 33 12.69 13.58 9.49
N ASP A 34 12.60 14.83 9.96
CA ASP A 34 12.98 15.17 11.32
C ASP A 34 11.96 14.60 12.31
N LEU A 35 12.29 13.44 12.89
CA LEU A 35 11.45 12.77 13.87
C LEU A 35 11.30 13.59 15.18
N GLY A 36 12.27 14.45 15.49
CA GLY A 36 12.20 15.37 16.62
C GLY A 36 11.13 16.43 16.40
N GLU A 37 11.14 17.09 15.24
CA GLU A 37 10.11 18.05 14.85
C GLU A 37 8.74 17.39 14.76
N LEU A 38 8.64 16.21 14.12
CA LEU A 38 7.40 15.45 14.03
C LEU A 38 6.79 15.16 15.42
N THR A 39 7.61 14.70 16.37
CA THR A 39 7.12 14.39 17.73
C THR A 39 6.77 15.65 18.52
N ALA A 40 7.49 16.76 18.32
CA ALA A 40 7.15 18.05 18.91
C ALA A 40 5.77 18.54 18.42
N VAL A 41 5.53 18.50 17.11
CA VAL A 41 4.24 18.86 16.50
C VAL A 41 3.12 17.94 16.97
N LEU A 42 3.36 16.62 17.04
CA LEU A 42 2.37 15.67 17.52
C LEU A 42 1.98 15.92 18.99
N ARG A 43 2.92 16.38 19.83
CA ARG A 43 2.65 16.71 21.25
C ARG A 43 1.84 17.99 21.42
N THR A 44 1.96 18.94 20.51
CA THR A 44 1.19 20.19 20.56
C THR A 44 -0.18 20.07 19.87
N THR A 45 -0.41 18.97 19.15
CA THR A 45 -1.68 18.70 18.46
C THR A 45 -2.72 18.14 19.44
N ASP A 46 -3.94 18.67 19.39
CA ASP A 46 -5.08 18.12 20.12
C ASP A 46 -5.38 16.68 19.63
N PRO A 47 -5.30 15.66 20.51
CA PRO A 47 -5.57 14.26 20.14
C PRO A 47 -6.96 14.04 19.56
N ALA A 48 -7.96 14.83 19.98
CA ALA A 48 -9.32 14.71 19.47
C ALA A 48 -9.39 15.11 17.99
N TRP A 49 -8.80 16.26 17.64
CA TRP A 49 -8.71 16.72 16.26
C TRP A 49 -7.87 15.81 15.39
N PHE A 50 -6.75 15.30 15.92
CA PHE A 50 -5.96 14.29 15.23
C PHE A 50 -6.79 13.04 14.92
N GLY A 51 -7.58 12.56 15.89
CA GLY A 51 -8.50 11.44 15.71
C GLY A 51 -9.57 11.70 14.65
N VAL A 52 -10.16 12.91 14.63
CA VAL A 52 -11.14 13.31 13.61
C VAL A 52 -10.51 13.30 12.21
N VAL A 53 -9.34 13.91 12.04
CA VAL A 53 -8.64 13.94 10.76
C VAL A 53 -8.30 12.51 10.30
N LEU A 54 -7.80 11.67 11.21
CA LEU A 54 -7.51 10.27 10.90
C LEU A 54 -8.77 9.51 10.46
N ALA A 55 -9.89 9.71 11.16
CA ALA A 55 -11.18 9.10 10.80
C ALA A 55 -11.66 9.56 9.43
N VAL A 56 -11.56 10.86 9.12
CA VAL A 56 -11.92 11.42 7.82
C VAL A 56 -11.06 10.83 6.70
N ILE A 57 -9.74 10.72 6.90
CA ILE A 57 -8.83 10.12 5.93
C ILE A 57 -9.20 8.65 5.71
N LEU A 58 -9.40 7.86 6.77
CA LEU A 58 -9.77 6.45 6.64
C LEU A 58 -11.13 6.27 5.96
N PHE A 59 -12.09 7.14 6.27
CA PHE A 59 -13.40 7.13 5.62
C PHE A 59 -13.30 7.44 4.13
N ASP A 60 -12.51 8.43 3.73
CA ASP A 60 -12.20 8.72 2.33
C ASP A 60 -11.63 7.48 1.61
N ARG A 61 -10.69 6.76 2.26
CA ARG A 61 -10.13 5.51 1.70
C ARG A 61 -11.21 4.44 1.48
N ILE A 62 -12.13 4.27 2.43
CA ILE A 62 -13.25 3.32 2.34
C ILE A 62 -14.19 3.69 1.19
N VAL A 63 -14.56 4.97 1.09
CA VAL A 63 -15.42 5.50 0.03
C VAL A 63 -14.77 5.29 -1.33
N MET A 64 -13.48 5.60 -1.48
CA MET A 64 -12.76 5.41 -2.73
C MET A 64 -12.67 3.93 -3.11
N ALA A 65 -12.34 3.03 -2.18
CA ALA A 65 -12.34 1.59 -2.45
C ALA A 65 -13.72 1.11 -2.91
N GLY A 66 -14.80 1.58 -2.28
CA GLY A 66 -16.17 1.27 -2.67
C GLY A 66 -16.53 1.79 -4.06
N LYS A 67 -16.11 3.02 -4.38
CA LYS A 67 -16.31 3.67 -5.70
C LYS A 67 -15.71 2.85 -6.83
N TRP A 68 -14.56 2.21 -6.60
CA TRP A 68 -13.85 1.44 -7.62
C TRP A 68 -14.19 -0.06 -7.61
N LEU A 69 -14.86 -0.57 -6.58
CA LEU A 69 -15.24 -1.99 -6.48
C LEU A 69 -16.10 -2.48 -7.67
N PRO A 70 -17.11 -1.74 -8.18
CA PRO A 70 -17.85 -2.16 -9.37
C PRO A 70 -16.95 -2.37 -10.59
N LEU A 71 -15.97 -1.49 -10.79
CA LEU A 71 -15.00 -1.58 -11.89
C LEU A 71 -14.06 -2.77 -11.73
N LEU A 72 -13.65 -3.07 -10.49
CA LEU A 72 -12.88 -4.28 -10.20
C LEU A 72 -13.71 -5.54 -10.50
N ARG A 73 -15.00 -5.52 -10.19
CA ARG A 73 -15.91 -6.65 -10.43
C ARG A 73 -16.19 -6.94 -11.90
N VAL A 74 -16.01 -5.97 -12.80
CA VAL A 74 -16.05 -6.22 -14.26
C VAL A 74 -14.96 -7.21 -14.67
N GLN A 75 -13.78 -7.16 -14.04
CA GLN A 75 -12.65 -8.05 -14.34
C GLN A 75 -12.58 -9.26 -13.40
N ALA A 76 -12.99 -9.08 -12.14
CA ALA A 76 -12.98 -10.10 -11.11
C ALA A 76 -14.34 -10.13 -10.39
N PRO A 77 -15.35 -10.85 -10.94
CA PRO A 77 -16.73 -10.82 -10.45
C PRO A 77 -16.89 -11.10 -8.95
N ASP A 78 -16.05 -11.99 -8.41
CA ASP A 78 -16.07 -12.40 -7.00
C ASP A 78 -15.25 -11.49 -6.08
N ALA A 79 -14.77 -10.34 -6.58
CA ALA A 79 -13.97 -9.43 -5.79
C ALA A 79 -14.73 -8.92 -4.56
N SER A 80 -14.10 -9.11 -3.39
CA SER A 80 -14.59 -8.62 -2.11
C SER A 80 -14.19 -7.16 -1.88
N PHE A 81 -14.94 -6.45 -1.05
CA PHE A 81 -14.60 -5.09 -0.65
C PHE A 81 -13.19 -4.99 -0.03
N LEU A 82 -12.80 -5.99 0.78
CA LEU A 82 -11.47 -6.03 1.39
C LEU A 82 -10.35 -6.17 0.36
N GLN A 83 -10.59 -6.88 -0.75
CA GLN A 83 -9.63 -6.94 -1.86
C GLN A 83 -9.52 -5.60 -2.58
N ALA A 84 -10.63 -4.90 -2.80
CA ALA A 84 -10.60 -3.54 -3.36
C ALA A 84 -9.87 -2.55 -2.44
N LEU A 85 -10.11 -2.62 -1.12
CA LEU A 85 -9.43 -1.79 -0.14
C LEU A 85 -7.91 -2.06 -0.12
N LYS A 86 -7.52 -3.34 -0.12
CA LYS A 86 -6.10 -3.75 -0.23
C LYS A 86 -5.46 -3.24 -1.52
N ALA A 87 -6.15 -3.37 -2.64
CA ALA A 87 -5.67 -2.88 -3.93
C ALA A 87 -5.49 -1.36 -3.89
N TYR A 88 -6.45 -0.62 -3.33
CA TYR A 88 -6.37 0.84 -3.20
C TYR A 88 -5.14 1.26 -2.38
N PHE A 89 -4.92 0.65 -1.22
CA PHE A 89 -3.73 0.95 -0.39
C PHE A 89 -2.42 0.58 -1.10
N ALA A 90 -2.38 -0.56 -1.78
CA ALA A 90 -1.20 -0.98 -2.54
C ALA A 90 -0.89 -0.03 -3.70
N SER A 91 -1.90 0.41 -4.44
CA SER A 91 -1.78 1.40 -5.53
C SER A 91 -1.35 2.77 -5.00
N ASN A 92 -1.93 3.23 -3.88
CA ASN A 92 -1.57 4.50 -3.27
C ASN A 92 -0.12 4.49 -2.75
N PHE A 93 0.29 3.40 -2.09
CA PHE A 93 1.67 3.21 -1.67
C PHE A 93 2.63 3.18 -2.87
N ALA A 94 2.29 2.40 -3.90
CA ALA A 94 3.05 2.37 -5.15
C ALA A 94 3.20 3.77 -5.75
N GLY A 95 2.13 4.57 -5.79
CA GLY A 95 2.15 5.93 -6.31
C GLY A 95 3.04 6.92 -5.55
N PHE A 96 3.40 6.65 -4.29
CA PHE A 96 4.35 7.49 -3.54
C PHE A 96 5.82 7.25 -3.93
N PHE A 97 6.14 6.08 -4.50
CA PHE A 97 7.52 5.67 -4.81
C PHE A 97 7.77 5.42 -6.29
N LEU A 98 6.71 5.15 -7.06
CA LEU A 98 6.76 4.97 -8.50
C LEU A 98 6.22 6.24 -9.15
N PRO A 99 7.01 6.92 -10.01
CA PRO A 99 6.45 7.83 -11.00
C PRO A 99 5.33 7.10 -11.74
N ALA A 100 4.18 7.73 -11.95
CA ALA A 100 2.97 7.09 -12.48
C ALA A 100 3.18 6.28 -13.78
N SER A 101 4.26 6.54 -14.51
CA SER A 101 4.71 5.80 -15.70
C SER A 101 5.27 4.39 -15.41
N ILE A 102 5.98 4.15 -14.30
CA ILE A 102 6.69 2.88 -14.06
C ILE A 102 5.74 1.80 -13.49
N GLY A 103 4.72 2.20 -12.73
CA GLY A 103 3.80 1.27 -12.06
C GLY A 103 2.99 0.39 -13.03
N GLY A 104 2.62 0.91 -14.20
CA GLY A 104 1.89 0.15 -15.22
C GLY A 104 2.77 -0.85 -15.98
N ASP A 105 4.03 -0.48 -16.24
CA ASP A 105 4.94 -1.29 -17.05
C ASP A 105 5.56 -2.45 -16.27
N VAL A 106 5.79 -2.28 -14.95
CA VAL A 106 6.23 -3.38 -14.09
C VAL A 106 5.12 -4.43 -13.92
N LEU A 107 3.85 -4.04 -13.86
CA LEU A 107 2.75 -5.00 -13.72
C LEU A 107 2.58 -5.86 -15.00
N ARG A 108 2.91 -5.32 -16.17
CA ARG A 108 2.89 -6.05 -17.45
C ARG A 108 4.10 -6.98 -17.63
N SER A 109 5.25 -6.67 -17.05
CA SER A 109 6.45 -7.49 -17.21
C SER A 109 6.52 -8.70 -16.27
N VAL A 110 5.69 -8.71 -15.22
CA VAL A 110 5.64 -9.78 -14.21
C VAL A 110 4.35 -10.61 -14.28
N GLY A 111 3.39 -10.21 -15.13
CA GLY A 111 2.11 -10.91 -15.37
C GLY A 111 2.24 -12.15 -16.23
#